data_AF-A0A6P6GDQ2-F1
#
_entry.id   AF-A0A6P6GDQ2-F1
#
_cell.length_a   1.000
_cell.length_b   1.000
_cell.length_c   1.000
_cell.angle_alpha   90.00
_cell.angle_beta   90.00
_cell.angle_gamma   90.00
#
_symmetry.space_group_name_H-M   'P 1'
#
loop_
_entity.id
_entity.type
_entity.pdbx_description
1 polymer ?
#
loop_
_entity_poly.entity_id
_entity_poly.type
_entity_poly.pdbx_seq_one_letter_code
_entity_poly.pdbx_strand_id
1 'polypeptide(L)'
;MDGLKICHNLYWLKGSGRFTLHGLSVAYLSGRHSSDAQQFGVYSQDDVDELRAIAEEPGIVDIFLTNEWPTGVTNRASPSDIPPGISDSFGSDSTIAELVAEIKPCYHIAGSKGVYYAREPYSNIDAVHTTHFLGLVSVGNKEKQHKKCLLLKLV
;
A
#
# COMPACT_ATOMS: atom_id res chain seq x y z
N MET A 1 -6.31 -16.89 6.68
CA MET A 1 -6.64 -15.46 6.56
C MET A 1 -6.88 -15.00 7.98
N ASP A 2 -5.91 -14.30 8.55
CA ASP A 2 -5.89 -13.96 9.97
C ASP A 2 -6.63 -12.64 10.27
N GLY A 3 -7.42 -12.17 9.30
CA GLY A 3 -8.26 -10.98 9.43
C GLY A 3 -9.54 -11.25 10.22
N LEU A 4 -10.01 -10.23 10.94
CA LEU A 4 -11.27 -10.25 11.66
C LEU A 4 -12.44 -10.20 10.66
N LYS A 5 -13.24 -11.26 10.59
CA LYS A 5 -14.46 -11.27 9.77
C LYS A 5 -15.50 -10.32 10.36
N ILE A 6 -15.86 -9.27 9.62
CA ILE A 6 -16.90 -8.32 10.02
C ILE A 6 -18.28 -8.83 9.59
N CYS A 7 -18.41 -9.25 8.34
CA CYS A 7 -19.62 -9.89 7.81
C CYS A 7 -19.28 -10.81 6.62
N HIS A 8 -20.29 -11.34 5.93
CA HIS A 8 -20.07 -12.18 4.76
C HIS A 8 -19.27 -11.42 3.68
N ASN A 9 -18.16 -12.00 3.23
CA ASN A 9 -17.22 -11.41 2.26
C ASN A 9 -16.56 -10.08 2.69
N LEU A 10 -16.54 -9.76 3.99
CA LEU A 10 -15.84 -8.58 4.52
C LEU A 10 -14.96 -8.96 5.70
N TYR A 11 -13.65 -8.76 5.51
CA TYR A 11 -12.62 -9.07 6.48
C TYR A 11 -11.79 -7.82 6.74
N TRP A 12 -11.52 -7.55 8.01
CA TRP A 12 -10.59 -6.50 8.41
C TRP A 12 -9.22 -7.11 8.68
N LEU A 13 -8.24 -6.70 7.87
CA LEU A 13 -6.83 -7.01 8.07
C LEU A 13 -6.25 -5.97 9.04
N LYS A 14 -5.96 -6.37 10.27
CA LYS A 14 -5.43 -5.49 11.32
C LYS A 14 -3.94 -5.76 11.48
N GLY A 15 -3.16 -4.71 11.75
CA GLY A 15 -1.70 -4.80 11.89
C GLY A 15 -1.04 -5.04 10.53
N SER A 16 -0.06 -5.93 10.50
CA SER A 16 0.56 -6.41 9.26
C SER A 16 0.39 -7.91 9.06
N GLY A 17 0.95 -8.42 7.97
CA GLY A 17 1.04 -9.85 7.68
C GLY A 17 0.98 -10.17 6.20
N ARG A 18 0.96 -11.47 5.89
CA ARG A 18 0.87 -12.02 4.53
C ARG A 18 -0.11 -13.19 4.48
N PHE A 19 -0.92 -13.24 3.43
CA PHE A 19 -1.81 -14.37 3.16
C PHE A 19 -1.83 -14.72 1.68
N THR A 20 -2.29 -15.94 1.36
CA THR A 20 -2.51 -16.37 -0.02
C THR A 20 -3.99 -16.29 -0.38
N LEU A 21 -4.29 -15.69 -1.52
CA LEU A 21 -5.65 -15.60 -2.07
C LEU A 21 -5.65 -16.09 -3.52
N HIS A 22 -6.30 -17.22 -3.77
CA HIS A 22 -6.36 -17.83 -5.12
C HIS A 22 -4.99 -18.02 -5.79
N GLY A 23 -3.96 -18.34 -5.00
CA GLY A 23 -2.59 -18.52 -5.48
C GLY A 23 -1.74 -17.25 -5.52
N LEU A 24 -2.33 -16.08 -5.25
CA LEU A 24 -1.61 -14.81 -5.13
C LEU A 24 -1.13 -14.59 -3.70
N SER A 25 0.12 -14.19 -3.54
CA SER A 25 0.73 -13.76 -2.29
C SER A 25 0.41 -12.30 -2.02
N VAL A 26 -0.35 -12.02 -0.96
CA VAL A 26 -0.80 -10.68 -0.58
C VAL A 26 -0.23 -10.31 0.78
N ALA A 27 0.63 -9.30 0.81
CA ALA A 27 1.10 -8.68 2.04
C ALA A 27 0.30 -7.40 2.32
N TYR A 28 0.18 -7.01 3.59
CA TYR A 28 -0.52 -5.79 3.97
C TYR A 28 0.09 -5.11 5.19
N LEU A 29 -0.09 -3.80 5.26
CA LEU A 29 0.13 -2.97 6.46
C LEU A 29 -1.08 -2.06 6.65
N SER A 30 -1.83 -2.29 7.72
CA SER A 30 -3.00 -1.48 8.08
C SER A 30 -2.61 -0.29 8.94
N GLY A 31 -3.37 0.79 8.82
CA GLY A 31 -3.17 2.00 9.60
C GLY A 31 -2.18 2.98 8.97
N ARG A 32 -1.84 4.03 9.72
CA ARG A 32 -0.95 5.13 9.32
C ARG A 32 0.20 5.28 10.31
N HIS A 33 1.26 5.95 9.90
CA HIS A 33 2.28 6.37 10.82
C HIS A 33 1.76 7.47 11.74
N SER A 34 2.11 7.37 13.02
CA SER A 34 1.81 8.38 14.04
C SER A 34 2.89 8.35 15.10
N SER A 35 3.35 9.52 15.52
CA SER A 35 4.23 9.66 16.69
C SER A 35 3.48 9.42 18.02
N ASP A 36 2.15 9.43 17.98
CA ASP A 36 1.28 9.15 19.12
C ASP A 36 0.75 7.71 19.02
N ALA A 37 1.38 6.81 19.78
CA ALA A 37 1.08 5.38 19.83
C ALA A 37 -0.30 5.04 20.42
N GLN A 38 -1.03 6.02 21.00
CA GLN A 38 -2.36 5.80 21.58
C GLN A 38 -3.51 6.02 20.59
N GLN A 39 -3.23 6.39 19.35
CA GLN A 39 -4.25 6.57 18.32
C GLN A 39 -4.66 5.26 17.66
N PHE A 40 -5.96 5.07 17.49
CA PHE A 40 -6.50 3.99 16.67
C PHE A 40 -6.08 4.14 15.20
N GLY A 41 -5.83 3.01 14.54
CA GLY A 41 -5.47 2.99 13.12
C GLY A 41 -4.02 3.35 12.85
N VAL A 42 -3.11 3.04 13.78
CA VAL A 42 -1.67 3.25 13.65
C VAL A 42 -0.96 1.90 13.62
N TYR A 43 0.04 1.74 12.74
CA TYR A 43 0.91 0.57 12.77
C TYR A 43 2.07 0.79 13.74
N SER A 44 2.52 -0.29 14.35
CA SER A 44 3.61 -0.32 15.33
C SER A 44 4.95 -0.72 14.69
N GLN A 45 6.03 -0.61 15.45
CA GLN A 45 7.32 -1.14 15.01
C GLN A 45 7.27 -2.66 14.85
N ASP A 46 6.51 -3.37 15.68
CA ASP A 46 6.34 -4.83 15.58
C ASP A 46 5.69 -5.22 14.23
N ASP A 47 4.72 -4.42 13.75
CA ASP A 47 4.09 -4.63 12.44
C ASP A 47 5.09 -4.46 11.28
N VAL A 48 6.03 -3.52 11.41
CA VAL A 48 7.12 -3.30 10.45
C VAL A 48 8.12 -4.46 10.53
N ASP A 49 8.52 -4.82 11.76
CA ASP A 49 9.19 -6.05 12.21
C ASP A 49 8.81 -7.28 11.38
N GLU A 50 7.53 -7.60 11.47
CA GLU A 50 6.91 -8.75 10.82
C GLU A 50 7.03 -8.69 9.29
N LEU A 51 6.83 -7.51 8.68
CA LEU A 51 6.94 -7.35 7.23
C LEU A 51 8.39 -7.45 6.72
N ARG A 52 9.36 -6.98 7.51
CA ARG A 52 10.78 -7.19 7.18
C ARG A 52 11.14 -8.66 7.20
N ALA A 53 10.67 -9.41 8.20
CA ALA A 53 10.84 -10.86 8.24
C ALA A 53 10.20 -11.54 7.01
N ILE A 54 9.00 -11.11 6.61
CA ILE A 54 8.34 -11.60 5.39
C ILE A 54 9.15 -11.30 4.12
N ALA A 55 9.84 -10.16 4.06
CA ALA A 55 10.68 -9.78 2.92
C ALA A 55 11.93 -10.65 2.77
N GLU A 56 12.44 -11.22 3.87
CA GLU A 56 13.56 -12.16 3.85
C GLU A 56 13.17 -13.57 3.40
N GLU A 57 11.89 -13.91 3.46
CA GLU A 57 11.40 -15.21 3.05
C GLU A 57 11.46 -15.40 1.52
N PRO A 58 11.82 -16.60 1.03
CA PRO A 58 11.83 -16.87 -0.40
C PRO A 58 10.40 -16.85 -0.96
N GLY A 59 10.18 -16.01 -1.96
CA GLY A 59 8.90 -15.91 -2.66
C GLY A 59 8.70 -14.53 -3.26
N ILE A 60 7.72 -14.43 -4.16
CA ILE A 60 7.28 -13.15 -4.70
C ILE A 60 6.04 -12.72 -3.94
N VAL A 61 6.00 -11.47 -3.51
CA VAL A 61 4.76 -10.82 -3.06
C VAL A 61 4.08 -10.23 -4.29
N ASP A 62 2.96 -10.79 -4.68
CA ASP A 62 2.22 -10.33 -5.86
C ASP A 62 1.58 -8.97 -5.60
N ILE A 63 1.01 -8.78 -4.41
CA ILE A 63 0.29 -7.57 -4.03
C ILE A 63 0.72 -7.14 -2.63
N PHE A 64 1.14 -5.89 -2.50
CA PHE A 64 1.32 -5.23 -1.21
C PHE A 64 0.26 -4.13 -1.04
N LEU A 65 -0.43 -4.15 0.10
CA LEU A 65 -1.52 -3.23 0.42
C LEU A 65 -1.12 -2.33 1.59
N THR A 66 -1.16 -1.02 1.40
CA THR A 66 -0.88 -0.06 2.47
C THR A 66 -1.93 1.02 2.50
N ASN A 67 -2.14 1.66 3.65
CA ASN A 67 -2.97 2.86 3.67
C ASN A 67 -2.20 4.03 3.04
N GLU A 68 -1.02 4.31 3.58
CA GLU A 68 -0.16 5.41 3.15
C GLU A 68 0.64 5.09 1.90
N TRP A 69 0.96 6.12 1.15
CA TRP A 69 1.80 6.03 -0.04
C TRP A 69 3.27 5.96 0.38
N PRO A 70 4.15 5.34 -0.42
CA PRO A 70 5.57 5.45 -0.16
C PRO A 70 6.05 6.86 -0.49
N THR A 71 6.86 7.45 0.38
CA THR A 71 7.54 8.73 0.11
C THR A 71 8.32 8.64 -1.19
N GLY A 72 8.22 9.68 -2.03
CA GLY A 72 8.95 9.73 -3.31
C GLY A 72 8.38 8.82 -4.40
N VAL A 73 7.17 8.28 -4.27
CA VAL A 73 6.53 7.47 -5.33
C VAL A 73 6.31 8.24 -6.64
N THR A 74 6.23 9.56 -6.57
CA THR A 74 6.16 10.45 -7.74
C THR A 74 7.54 10.85 -8.26
N ASN A 75 8.64 10.40 -7.63
CA ASN A 75 9.98 10.74 -8.07
C ASN A 75 10.22 10.20 -9.48
N ARG A 76 10.78 11.07 -10.33
CA ARG A 76 11.09 10.81 -11.75
C ARG A 76 9.87 10.61 -12.65
N ALA A 77 8.65 10.74 -12.13
CA ALA A 77 7.46 10.82 -12.98
C ALA A 77 7.44 12.18 -13.70
N SER A 78 6.89 12.21 -14.91
CA SER A 78 6.67 13.47 -15.61
C SER A 78 5.70 14.34 -14.81
N PRO A 79 5.94 15.65 -14.67
CA PRO A 79 4.99 16.56 -14.02
C PRO A 79 3.59 16.56 -14.65
N SER A 80 3.47 16.17 -15.93
CA SER A 80 2.17 16.01 -16.61
C SER A 80 1.33 14.85 -16.08
N ASP A 81 1.98 13.84 -15.49
CA ASP A 81 1.37 12.57 -15.14
C ASP A 81 1.06 12.49 -13.64
N ILE A 82 1.50 13.50 -12.87
CA ILE A 82 1.22 13.63 -11.45
C ILE A 82 -0.07 14.47 -11.30
N PRO A 83 -1.15 13.89 -10.75
CA PRO A 83 -2.35 14.64 -10.44
C PRO A 83 -2.08 15.87 -9.55
N PRO A 84 -2.79 16.99 -9.78
CA PRO A 84 -2.66 18.18 -8.96
C PRO A 84 -3.02 17.88 -7.49
N GLY A 85 -2.22 18.40 -6.57
CA GLY A 85 -2.44 18.24 -5.12
C GLY A 85 -1.78 17.02 -4.49
N ILE A 86 -1.04 16.20 -5.25
CA ILE A 86 -0.18 15.16 -4.67
C ILE A 86 1.13 15.81 -4.20
N SER A 87 1.32 15.87 -2.88
CA SER A 87 2.58 16.21 -2.23
C SER A 87 2.94 15.16 -1.18
N ASP A 88 4.22 15.00 -0.87
CA ASP A 88 4.69 14.08 0.18
C ASP A 88 4.43 14.56 1.62
N SER A 89 3.81 15.73 1.79
CA SER A 89 3.57 16.31 3.12
C SER A 89 2.44 15.65 3.91
N PHE A 90 1.52 14.92 3.25
CA PHE A 90 0.42 14.23 3.92
C PHE A 90 0.10 12.89 3.24
N GLY A 91 0.01 11.82 4.03
CA GLY A 91 -0.33 10.48 3.56
C GLY A 91 0.77 9.78 2.75
N SER A 92 1.99 10.31 2.74
CA SER A 92 3.22 9.61 2.32
C SER A 92 4.04 9.25 3.56
N ASP A 93 4.69 8.09 3.53
CA ASP A 93 5.51 7.59 4.64
C ASP A 93 6.82 6.95 4.14
N SER A 94 7.93 7.22 4.83
CA SER A 94 9.27 6.71 4.48
C SER A 94 9.47 5.23 4.83
N THR A 95 8.91 4.77 5.96
CA THR A 95 8.89 3.35 6.33
C THR A 95 8.16 2.52 5.29
N ILE A 96 7.07 3.03 4.71
CA ILE A 96 6.40 2.38 3.57
C ILE A 96 7.34 2.28 2.35
N ALA A 97 8.13 3.32 2.07
CA ALA A 97 9.09 3.28 0.97
C ALA A 97 10.21 2.25 1.20
N GLU A 98 10.71 2.13 2.43
CA GLU A 98 11.67 1.10 2.83
C GLU A 98 11.10 -0.32 2.66
N LEU A 99 9.90 -0.56 3.19
CA LEU A 99 9.21 -1.85 3.07
C LEU A 99 8.98 -2.24 1.61
N VAL A 100 8.64 -1.30 0.73
CA VAL A 100 8.50 -1.58 -0.71
C VAL A 100 9.84 -1.98 -1.35
N ALA A 101 10.95 -1.37 -0.94
CA ALA A 101 12.28 -1.70 -1.45
C ALA A 101 12.76 -3.08 -0.96
N GLU A 102 12.33 -3.50 0.23
CA GLU A 102 12.66 -4.79 0.83
C GLU A 102 11.75 -5.92 0.28
N ILE A 103 10.43 -5.74 0.34
CA ILE A 103 9.41 -6.72 -0.10
C ILE A 103 9.42 -6.89 -1.62
N LYS A 104 9.68 -5.80 -2.36
CA LYS A 104 9.72 -5.75 -3.82
C LYS A 104 8.44 -6.33 -4.44
N PRO A 105 7.24 -5.79 -4.17
CA PRO A 105 6.00 -6.40 -4.64
C PRO A 105 5.77 -6.19 -6.15
N CYS A 106 5.07 -7.10 -6.83
CA CYS A 106 4.66 -6.90 -8.23
C CYS A 106 3.67 -5.73 -8.38
N TYR A 107 2.76 -5.59 -7.41
CA TYR A 107 1.80 -4.50 -7.31
C TYR A 107 1.82 -3.88 -5.92
N HIS A 108 1.83 -2.56 -5.84
CA HIS A 108 1.65 -1.83 -4.59
C HIS A 108 0.42 -0.93 -4.69
N ILE A 109 -0.56 -1.14 -3.81
CA ILE A 109 -1.83 -0.41 -3.82
C ILE A 109 -1.96 0.40 -2.52
N ALA A 110 -2.23 1.70 -2.65
CA ALA A 110 -2.36 2.61 -1.50
C ALA A 110 -3.55 3.57 -1.61
N GLY A 111 -4.13 4.01 -0.48
CA GLY A 111 -5.44 4.69 -0.46
C GLY A 111 -5.50 6.07 0.21
N SER A 112 -4.48 6.50 0.95
CA SER A 112 -4.55 7.66 1.87
C SER A 112 -4.80 9.02 1.19
N LYS A 113 -4.38 9.21 -0.06
CA LYS A 113 -4.42 10.52 -0.73
C LYS A 113 -5.74 10.87 -1.41
N GLY A 114 -6.65 9.90 -1.56
CA GLY A 114 -7.96 10.12 -2.16
C GLY A 114 -7.93 10.55 -3.63
N VAL A 115 -6.82 10.32 -4.33
CA VAL A 115 -6.61 10.64 -5.75
C VAL A 115 -6.12 9.38 -6.47
N TYR A 116 -6.64 9.14 -7.68
CA TYR A 116 -6.15 8.05 -8.51
C TYR A 116 -4.81 8.44 -9.14
N TYR A 117 -3.80 7.58 -8.97
CA TYR A 117 -2.49 7.75 -9.61
C TYR A 117 -1.93 6.38 -9.97
N ALA A 118 -1.57 6.20 -11.23
CA ALA A 118 -0.85 5.03 -11.70
C ALA A 118 0.55 5.49 -12.11
N ARG A 119 1.56 5.07 -11.35
CA ARG A 119 2.95 5.37 -11.70
C ARG A 119 3.37 4.48 -12.87
N GLU A 120 4.28 4.98 -13.70
CA GLU A 120 5.02 4.10 -14.61
C GLU A 120 5.70 2.95 -13.84
N PRO A 121 5.68 1.71 -14.38
CA PRO A 121 6.32 0.57 -13.73
C PRO A 121 7.81 0.81 -13.49
N TYR A 122 8.31 0.39 -12.33
CA TYR A 122 9.71 0.55 -11.97
C TYR A 122 10.29 -0.73 -11.39
N SER A 123 11.59 -0.95 -11.52
CA SER A 123 12.29 -2.08 -10.90
C SER A 123 12.88 -1.66 -9.56
N ASN A 124 12.65 -2.46 -8.52
CA ASN A 124 13.42 -2.37 -7.29
C ASN A 124 14.80 -2.99 -7.48
N ILE A 125 15.75 -2.58 -6.65
CA ILE A 125 17.12 -3.10 -6.69
C ILE A 125 17.07 -4.63 -6.43
N ASP A 126 17.74 -5.38 -7.29
CA ASP A 126 17.80 -6.85 -7.28
C ASP A 126 16.44 -7.57 -7.41
N ALA A 127 15.38 -6.88 -7.83
CA ALA A 127 14.11 -7.52 -8.18
C ALA A 127 14.18 -8.14 -9.58
N VAL A 128 13.61 -9.33 -9.74
CA VAL A 128 13.46 -10.01 -11.04
C VAL A 128 12.25 -9.52 -11.84
N HIS A 129 11.39 -8.72 -11.21
CA HIS A 129 10.15 -8.18 -11.77
C HIS A 129 10.03 -6.68 -11.50
N THR A 130 9.02 -6.06 -12.11
CA THR A 130 8.69 -4.66 -11.91
C THR A 130 7.56 -4.48 -10.91
N THR A 131 7.58 -3.36 -10.20
CA THR A 131 6.52 -2.91 -9.31
C THR A 131 5.62 -1.93 -10.01
N HIS A 132 4.31 -2.17 -9.92
CA HIS A 132 3.26 -1.31 -10.42
C HIS A 132 2.56 -0.63 -9.24
N PHE A 133 2.77 0.68 -9.08
CA PHE A 133 2.13 1.45 -8.02
C PHE A 133 0.77 1.99 -8.46
N LEU A 134 -0.24 1.82 -7.61
CA LEU A 134 -1.60 2.29 -7.79
C LEU A 134 -2.11 3.02 -6.54
N GLY A 135 -2.22 4.33 -6.63
CA GLY A 135 -2.96 5.18 -5.72
C GLY A 135 -4.46 5.11 -6.02
N LEU A 136 -5.28 4.84 -5.00
CA LEU A 136 -6.73 4.73 -5.12
C LEU A 136 -7.44 6.04 -4.75
N VAL A 137 -8.57 6.27 -5.41
CA VAL A 137 -9.49 7.39 -5.17
C VAL A 137 -10.60 6.96 -4.21
N SER A 138 -11.10 7.91 -3.40
CA SER A 138 -12.26 7.69 -2.53
C SER A 138 -13.50 7.31 -3.35
N VAL A 139 -14.22 6.28 -2.87
CA VAL A 139 -15.45 5.83 -3.52
C VAL A 139 -16.54 6.90 -3.43
N GLY A 140 -17.24 7.12 -4.54
CA GLY A 140 -18.24 8.18 -4.66
C GLY A 140 -17.67 9.54 -5.04
N ASN A 141 -16.40 9.62 -5.46
CA ASN A 141 -15.84 10.87 -5.99
C ASN A 141 -16.65 11.36 -7.21
N LYS A 142 -17.07 12.64 -7.17
CA LYS A 142 -17.89 13.32 -8.17
C LYS A 142 -17.21 13.39 -9.54
N GLU A 143 -15.88 13.36 -9.58
CA GLU A 143 -15.12 13.48 -10.82
C GLU A 143 -15.06 12.19 -11.66
N LYS A 144 -15.60 11.06 -11.16
CA LYS A 144 -15.60 9.76 -11.87
C LYS A 144 -14.22 9.34 -12.43
N GLN A 145 -13.14 9.80 -11.80
CA GLN A 145 -11.78 9.41 -12.15
C GLN A 145 -11.66 7.89 -11.98
N HIS A 146 -11.58 7.17 -13.10
CA HIS A 146 -11.60 5.70 -13.21
C HIS A 146 -12.84 4.97 -12.63
N LYS A 147 -13.69 4.43 -13.52
CA LYS A 147 -14.94 3.70 -13.19
C LYS A 147 -14.76 2.33 -12.52
N LYS A 148 -13.55 1.95 -12.12
CA LYS A 148 -13.25 0.71 -11.39
C LYS A 148 -12.74 1.06 -9.99
N CYS A 149 -13.65 1.38 -9.08
CA CYS A 149 -13.33 1.60 -7.67
C CYS A 149 -13.08 0.26 -6.98
N LEU A 150 -11.85 0.00 -6.56
CA LEU A 150 -11.57 -0.94 -5.47
C LEU A 150 -11.81 -0.19 -4.15
N LEU A 151 -12.81 -0.62 -3.37
CA LEU A 151 -12.95 -0.20 -1.98
C LEU A 151 -11.84 -0.89 -1.17
N LEU A 152 -10.68 -0.25 -1.03
CA LEU A 152 -9.77 -0.52 0.08
C LEU A 152 -9.92 0.63 1.08
N LYS A 153 -10.58 0.36 2.20
CA LYS A 153 -10.43 1.15 3.42
C LYS A 153 -9.55 0.36 4.36
N LEU A 154 -8.26 0.67 4.39
CA LEU A 154 -7.37 0.26 5.46
C LEU A 154 -7.53 1.32 6.55
N VAL A 155 -8.27 0.98 7.60
CA VAL A 155 -8.48 1.84 8.79
C VAL A 155 -7.36 1.59 9.79
#